data_AF-A0A429SAK7-F1
#
_entry.id   AF-A0A429SAK7-F1
#
_cell.length_a   1.000
_cell.length_b   1.000
_cell.length_c   1.000
_cell.angle_alpha   90.00
_cell.angle_beta   90.00
_cell.angle_gamma   90.00
#
_symmetry.space_group_name_H-M   'P 1'
#
loop_
_entity.id
_entity.type
_entity.pdbx_description
1 polymer ?
#
loop_
_entity_poly.entity_id
_entity_poly.type
_entity_poly.pdbx_seq_one_letter_code
_entity_poly.pdbx_strand_id
1 'polypeptide(L)'
;MLAGATPVLVHNCGGNSAPFKNDVEGRYNLADELDAAEARGVRSVSPGQAGWEEALNSGVVKWVVDTNEVLHVVPATDDAIKHSIMTRGAPVLAAGEADVAGAGGMFFGIRISNQSGHYLPCRCSINLGIEKFRQAGIDFSPGSVELVGP
;
A
#
# COMPACT_ATOMS: atom_id res chain seq x y z
N MET A 1 22.30 8.64 32.63
CA MET A 1 21.25 7.72 32.17
C MET A 1 20.92 8.09 30.74
N LEU A 2 21.15 7.17 29.79
CA LEU A 2 20.84 7.35 28.37
C LEU A 2 19.36 7.05 28.14
N ALA A 3 18.56 8.06 27.81
CA ALA A 3 17.25 7.85 27.21
C ALA A 3 17.45 7.77 25.69
N GLY A 4 17.21 6.58 25.14
CA GLY A 4 17.34 6.29 23.71
C GLY A 4 16.43 7.20 22.89
N ALA A 5 17.05 7.98 22.01
CA ALA A 5 16.36 8.63 20.92
C ALA A 5 15.87 7.53 19.98
N THR A 6 14.58 7.18 20.04
CA THR A 6 13.92 6.50 18.95
C THR A 6 14.03 7.43 17.74
N PRO A 7 14.67 7.04 16.63
CA PRO A 7 14.65 7.88 15.46
C PRO A 7 13.20 7.93 14.96
N VAL A 8 12.58 9.11 15.01
CA VAL A 8 11.41 9.40 14.20
C VAL A 8 11.88 9.25 12.77
N LEU A 9 11.47 8.18 12.10
CA LEU A 9 11.79 7.96 10.70
C LEU A 9 10.93 8.94 9.89
N VAL A 10 11.43 10.16 9.74
CA VAL A 10 10.97 11.08 8.71
C VAL A 10 11.28 10.42 7.37
N HIS A 11 10.24 9.88 6.74
CA HIS A 11 10.23 9.37 5.37
C HIS A 11 10.44 10.55 4.40
N ASN A 12 11.63 11.14 4.42
CA ASN A 12 11.93 12.33 3.66
C ASN A 12 12.36 11.94 2.25
N CYS A 13 11.35 11.67 1.42
CA CYS A 13 11.46 11.78 -0.03
C CYS A 13 11.81 13.23 -0.37
N GLY A 14 13.09 13.60 -0.32
CA GLY A 14 13.61 14.88 -0.83
C GLY A 14 12.80 16.14 -0.46
N GLY A 15 12.90 16.59 0.79
CA GLY A 15 12.61 17.99 1.17
C GLY A 15 11.15 18.43 1.19
N ASN A 16 10.20 17.64 0.69
CA ASN A 16 8.76 17.89 0.83
C ASN A 16 8.04 16.56 1.01
N SER A 17 7.62 16.27 2.25
CA SER A 17 6.73 15.15 2.64
C SER A 17 5.30 15.30 2.10
N ALA A 18 5.13 15.92 0.93
CA ALA A 18 3.83 16.13 0.33
C ALA A 18 3.24 14.77 -0.11
N PRO A 19 1.95 14.51 0.16
CA PRO A 19 1.28 13.33 -0.36
C PRO A 19 1.42 13.21 -1.88
N PHE A 20 1.64 11.99 -2.37
CA PHE A 20 1.66 11.66 -3.78
C PHE A 20 0.25 11.79 -4.34
N LYS A 21 0.08 12.69 -5.31
CA LYS A 21 -1.20 12.86 -6.00
C LYS A 21 -1.42 11.69 -6.94
N ASN A 22 -2.70 11.40 -7.19
CA ASN A 22 -3.08 10.48 -8.25
C ASN A 22 -2.79 11.15 -9.59
N ASP A 23 -1.72 10.73 -10.29
CA ASP A 23 -1.36 11.30 -11.58
C ASP A 23 -2.11 10.57 -12.70
N VAL A 24 -3.36 10.98 -12.88
CA VAL A 24 -4.27 10.46 -13.89
C VAL A 24 -4.08 11.23 -15.19
N GLU A 25 -2.88 11.22 -15.78
CA GLU A 25 -2.67 11.89 -17.06
C GLU A 25 -3.45 11.18 -18.18
N GLY A 26 -4.68 11.64 -18.42
CA GLY A 26 -5.46 11.54 -19.66
C GLY A 26 -5.87 10.15 -20.18
N ARG A 27 -5.34 9.04 -19.63
CA ARG A 27 -5.61 7.67 -20.11
C ARG A 27 -6.60 6.88 -19.26
N TYR A 28 -6.86 7.31 -18.03
CA TYR A 28 -7.71 6.61 -17.08
C TYR A 28 -8.69 7.60 -16.45
N ASN A 29 -9.91 7.15 -16.15
CA ASN A 29 -10.94 7.95 -15.52
C ASN A 29 -11.27 7.31 -14.16
N LEU A 30 -11.14 8.07 -13.08
CA LEU A 30 -11.43 7.61 -11.73
C LEU A 30 -12.84 7.04 -11.60
N ALA A 31 -13.83 7.60 -12.30
CA ALA A 31 -15.19 7.07 -12.28
C ALA A 31 -15.22 5.63 -12.85
N ASP A 32 -14.58 5.41 -13.99
CA ASP A 32 -14.52 4.08 -14.62
C ASP A 32 -13.74 3.08 -13.76
N GLU A 33 -12.69 3.53 -13.05
CA GLU A 33 -11.93 2.71 -12.10
C GLU A 33 -12.80 2.28 -10.90
N LEU A 34 -13.60 3.20 -10.35
CA LEU A 34 -14.50 2.92 -9.25
C LEU A 34 -15.65 2.00 -9.68
N ASP A 35 -16.25 2.24 -10.84
CA ASP A 35 -17.31 1.40 -11.41
C ASP A 35 -16.78 -0.01 -11.71
N ALA A 36 -15.56 -0.12 -12.23
CA ALA A 36 -14.90 -1.40 -12.47
C ALA A 36 -14.64 -2.18 -11.19
N ALA A 37 -14.24 -1.50 -10.10
CA ALA A 37 -14.05 -2.12 -8.79
C ALA A 37 -15.39 -2.57 -8.18
N GLU A 38 -16.43 -1.74 -8.27
CA GLU A 38 -17.77 -2.04 -7.79
C GLU A 38 -18.37 -3.26 -8.52
N ALA A 39 -18.28 -3.30 -9.85
CA ALA A 39 -18.77 -4.41 -10.66
C ALA A 39 -18.09 -5.76 -10.32
N ARG A 40 -16.87 -5.72 -9.78
CA ARG A 40 -16.10 -6.90 -9.33
C ARG A 40 -16.30 -7.21 -7.85
N GLY A 41 -17.05 -6.39 -7.12
CA GLY A 41 -17.22 -6.52 -5.68
C GLY A 41 -15.93 -6.27 -4.89
N VAL A 42 -14.93 -5.62 -5.49
CA VAL A 42 -13.65 -5.35 -4.82
C VAL A 42 -13.85 -4.27 -3.78
N ARG A 43 -13.45 -4.57 -2.54
CA ARG A 43 -13.51 -3.65 -1.41
C ARG A 43 -12.14 -3.48 -0.81
N SER A 44 -11.82 -2.23 -0.51
CA SER A 44 -10.65 -1.91 0.29
C SER A 44 -10.89 -2.34 1.73
N VAL A 45 -9.86 -2.94 2.34
CA VAL A 45 -9.88 -3.37 3.73
C VAL A 45 -8.61 -2.91 4.44
N SER A 46 -8.74 -2.63 5.74
CA SER A 46 -7.66 -2.22 6.64
C SER A 46 -7.41 -3.29 7.72
N PRO A 47 -6.25 -3.26 8.39
CA PRO A 47 -5.97 -4.16 9.51
C PRO A 47 -7.09 -4.16 10.56
N GLY A 48 -7.52 -5.36 10.97
CA GLY A 48 -8.60 -5.54 11.96
C GLY A 48 -10.02 -5.47 11.42
N GLN A 49 -10.22 -5.17 10.13
CA GLN A 49 -11.53 -5.23 9.49
C GLN A 49 -11.86 -6.65 8.99
N ALA A 50 -13.15 -6.94 8.88
CA ALA A 50 -13.62 -8.17 8.22
C ALA A 50 -13.13 -8.21 6.77
N GLY A 51 -12.65 -9.37 6.32
CA GLY A 51 -12.08 -9.55 4.98
C GLY A 51 -10.59 -9.23 4.85
N TRP A 52 -9.93 -8.72 5.91
CA TRP A 52 -8.47 -8.50 5.92
C TRP A 52 -7.69 -9.76 5.58
N GLU A 53 -7.98 -10.86 6.29
CA GLU A 53 -7.29 -12.14 6.06
C GLU A 53 -7.57 -12.72 4.68
N GLU A 54 -8.82 -12.60 4.21
CA GLU A 54 -9.21 -13.08 2.88
C GLU A 54 -8.49 -12.30 1.77
N ALA A 55 -8.38 -10.97 1.91
CA ALA A 55 -7.65 -10.14 0.97
C ALA A 55 -6.16 -10.51 0.92
N LEU A 56 -5.50 -10.70 2.06
CA LEU A 56 -4.09 -11.10 2.10
C LEU A 56 -3.85 -12.52 1.54
N ASN A 57 -4.78 -13.44 1.76
CA ASN A 57 -4.68 -14.81 1.22
C ASN A 57 -5.10 -14.93 -0.25
N SER A 58 -5.49 -13.84 -0.91
CA SER A 58 -5.80 -13.82 -2.34
C SER A 58 -4.56 -13.79 -3.24
N GLY A 59 -3.36 -13.73 -2.65
CA GLY A 59 -2.08 -13.61 -3.33
C GLY A 59 -1.55 -12.18 -3.24
N VAL A 60 -1.10 -11.63 -4.38
CA VAL A 60 -0.60 -10.25 -4.41
C VAL A 60 -1.74 -9.28 -4.11
N VAL A 61 -1.48 -8.33 -3.23
CA VAL A 61 -2.36 -7.21 -2.91
C VAL A 61 -1.75 -5.90 -3.37
N LYS A 62 -2.60 -4.97 -3.79
CA LYS A 62 -2.26 -3.55 -3.93
C LYS A 62 -2.48 -2.89 -2.57
N TRP A 63 -1.57 -2.03 -2.15
CA TRP A 63 -1.66 -1.34 -0.87
C TRP A 63 -1.45 0.17 -1.02
N VAL A 64 -2.08 0.94 -0.14
CA VAL A 64 -1.84 2.37 0.03
C VAL A 64 -1.82 2.73 1.51
N VAL A 65 -1.03 3.75 1.85
CA VAL A 65 -1.12 4.45 3.13
C VAL A 65 -1.73 5.81 2.83
N ASP A 66 -2.94 6.05 3.34
CA ASP A 66 -3.63 7.32 3.13
C ASP A 66 -3.02 8.46 3.96
N THR A 67 -3.54 9.67 3.81
CA THR A 67 -3.08 10.86 4.54
C THR A 67 -3.43 10.86 6.04
N ASN A 68 -4.26 9.92 6.50
CA ASN A 68 -4.51 9.65 7.92
C ASN A 68 -3.59 8.53 8.45
N GLU A 69 -2.60 8.11 7.65
CA GLU A 69 -1.68 7.03 7.90
C GLU A 69 -2.32 5.64 8.09
N VAL A 70 -3.50 5.43 7.51
CA VAL A 70 -4.19 4.14 7.53
C VAL A 70 -3.73 3.30 6.35
N LEU A 71 -3.37 2.04 6.63
CA LEU A 71 -3.07 1.04 5.61
C LEU A 71 -4.36 0.47 5.04
N HIS A 72 -4.45 0.50 3.72
CA HIS A 72 -5.54 -0.07 2.95
C HIS A 72 -4.96 -1.08 1.96
N VAL A 73 -5.64 -2.21 1.79
CA VAL A 73 -5.29 -3.22 0.80
C VAL A 73 -6.49 -3.61 -0.05
N VAL A 74 -6.22 -4.04 -1.27
CA VAL A 74 -7.16 -4.72 -2.17
C VAL A 74 -6.45 -5.87 -2.89
N PRO A 75 -7.13 -6.99 -3.16
CA PRO A 75 -6.61 -8.04 -4.05
C PRO A 75 -6.17 -7.48 -5.41
N ALA A 76 -5.00 -7.90 -5.91
CA ALA A 76 -4.53 -7.56 -7.25
C ALA A 76 -5.09 -8.54 -8.31
N THR A 77 -6.42 -8.72 -8.35
CA THR A 77 -7.09 -9.75 -9.16
C THR A 77 -6.93 -9.55 -10.67
N ASP A 78 -6.83 -8.30 -11.12
CA ASP A 78 -6.56 -7.94 -12.51
C ASP A 78 -5.94 -6.54 -12.63
N ASP A 79 -5.62 -6.15 -13.87
CA ASP A 79 -5.08 -4.83 -14.20
C ASP A 79 -6.11 -3.70 -14.13
N ALA A 80 -7.41 -4.00 -14.06
CA ALA A 80 -8.47 -2.99 -13.98
C ALA A 80 -8.58 -2.39 -12.58
N ILE A 81 -8.21 -3.14 -11.54
CA ILE A 81 -8.15 -2.64 -10.16
C ILE A 81 -6.94 -1.71 -10.01
N LYS A 82 -7.16 -0.41 -9.78
CA LYS A 82 -6.08 0.57 -9.57
C LYS A 82 -5.95 0.95 -8.09
N HIS A 83 -4.77 1.41 -7.67
CA HIS A 83 -4.55 1.88 -6.28
C HIS A 83 -5.47 3.02 -5.86
N SER A 84 -5.90 3.84 -6.84
CA SER A 84 -6.79 4.99 -6.68
C SER A 84 -8.14 4.62 -6.07
N ILE A 85 -8.63 3.38 -6.22
CA ILE A 85 -9.94 2.99 -5.68
C ILE A 85 -9.97 3.02 -4.15
N MET A 86 -8.83 2.76 -3.49
CA MET A 86 -8.75 2.70 -2.03
C MET A 86 -8.92 4.07 -1.38
N THR A 87 -8.49 5.14 -2.06
CA THR A 87 -8.61 6.52 -1.58
C THR A 87 -9.60 7.36 -2.38
N ARG A 88 -10.33 6.74 -3.33
CA ARG A 88 -11.19 7.45 -4.29
C ARG A 88 -10.46 8.59 -5.00
N GLY A 89 -9.20 8.33 -5.39
CA GLY A 89 -8.32 9.28 -6.07
C GLY A 89 -7.68 10.33 -5.17
N ALA A 90 -7.94 10.32 -3.86
CA ALA A 90 -7.26 11.23 -2.93
C ALA A 90 -5.76 10.89 -2.83
N PRO A 91 -4.89 11.89 -2.56
CA PRO A 91 -3.46 11.68 -2.41
C PRO A 91 -3.11 10.66 -1.32
N VAL A 92 -1.95 10.01 -1.47
CA VAL A 92 -1.45 8.97 -0.56
C VAL A 92 -0.06 9.31 -0.03
N LEU A 93 0.30 8.81 1.15
CA LEU A 93 1.65 8.93 1.68
C LEU A 93 2.60 7.87 1.12
N ALA A 94 2.06 6.70 0.77
CA ALA A 94 2.79 5.62 0.13
C ALA A 94 1.81 4.71 -0.61
N ALA A 95 2.30 4.01 -1.63
CA ALA A 95 1.54 3.02 -2.37
C ALA A 95 2.46 1.95 -2.94
N GLY A 96 1.92 0.78 -3.23
CA GLY A 96 2.72 -0.31 -3.77
C GLY A 96 1.96 -1.62 -3.93
N GLU A 97 2.71 -2.69 -4.13
CA GLU A 97 2.19 -4.07 -4.11
C GLU A 97 2.88 -4.87 -3.01
N ALA A 98 2.19 -5.88 -2.48
CA ALA A 98 2.74 -6.79 -1.50
C ALA A 98 2.25 -8.20 -1.76
N ASP A 99 3.10 -9.18 -1.53
CA ASP A 99 2.75 -10.60 -1.47
C ASP A 99 2.94 -11.05 -0.02
N VAL A 100 1.89 -11.62 0.54
CA VAL A 100 1.82 -12.04 1.93
C VAL A 100 1.30 -13.46 1.94
N ALA A 101 1.96 -14.33 2.69
CA ALA A 101 1.41 -15.64 2.98
C ALA A 101 0.98 -15.71 4.45
N GLY A 102 -0.14 -16.38 4.70
CA GLY A 102 -0.59 -16.61 6.05
C GLY A 102 -1.28 -17.95 6.22
N ALA A 103 -1.22 -18.47 7.44
CA ALA A 103 -1.96 -19.65 7.87
C ALA A 103 -2.27 -19.53 9.37
N GLY A 104 -3.49 -19.88 9.77
CA GLY A 104 -3.87 -19.90 11.19
C GLY A 104 -3.78 -18.55 11.91
N GLY A 105 -4.08 -17.44 11.22
CA GLY A 105 -4.04 -16.09 11.79
C GLY A 105 -2.64 -15.47 11.92
N MET A 106 -1.60 -16.17 11.44
CA MET A 106 -0.25 -15.63 11.33
C MET A 106 0.06 -15.30 9.87
N PHE A 107 0.66 -14.14 9.62
CA PHE A 107 1.02 -13.67 8.29
C PHE A 107 2.51 -13.30 8.23
N PHE A 108 3.15 -13.55 7.09
CA PHE A 108 4.53 -13.17 6.82
C PHE A 108 4.64 -12.56 5.42
N GLY A 109 5.43 -11.50 5.31
CA GLY A 109 5.68 -10.83 4.04
C GLY A 109 6.63 -11.64 3.16
N ILE A 110 6.18 -12.00 1.95
CA ILE A 110 7.01 -12.66 0.93
C ILE A 110 7.77 -11.60 0.13
N ARG A 111 7.06 -10.53 -0.27
CA ARG A 111 7.56 -9.50 -1.18
C ARG A 111 6.82 -8.20 -0.95
N ILE A 112 7.50 -7.06 -0.99
CA ILE A 112 6.86 -5.74 -0.99
C ILE A 112 7.57 -4.84 -2.00
N SER A 113 6.79 -4.10 -2.78
CA SER A 113 7.30 -3.12 -3.74
C SER A 113 6.59 -1.79 -3.67
N ASN A 114 7.21 -0.73 -4.21
CA ASN A 114 6.60 0.59 -4.42
C ASN A 114 5.89 0.67 -5.80
N GLN A 115 5.46 -0.47 -6.37
CA GLN A 115 4.75 -0.50 -7.64
C GLN A 115 3.30 -0.04 -7.46
N SER A 116 3.01 1.20 -7.86
CA SER A 116 1.69 1.82 -7.60
C SER A 116 1.02 2.51 -8.79
N GLY A 117 1.60 2.37 -9.98
CA GLY A 117 1.06 2.98 -11.19
C GLY A 117 0.98 4.51 -11.10
N HIS A 118 -0.23 5.04 -10.87
CA HIS A 118 -0.57 6.47 -10.92
C HIS A 118 -0.01 7.30 -9.75
N TYR A 119 0.16 6.67 -8.60
CA TYR A 119 0.95 7.29 -7.54
C TYR A 119 2.38 6.96 -7.88
N LEU A 120 3.22 7.96 -8.12
CA LEU A 120 4.66 7.81 -8.43
C LEU A 120 5.46 8.00 -7.13
N PRO A 121 5.54 6.99 -6.24
CA PRO A 121 6.06 7.17 -4.91
C PRO A 121 7.58 7.11 -4.98
N CYS A 122 8.26 8.04 -4.32
CA CYS A 122 9.71 7.95 -4.25
C CYS A 122 10.13 6.67 -3.48
N ARG A 123 11.30 6.12 -3.80
CA ARG A 123 11.80 4.86 -3.21
C ARG A 123 11.74 4.78 -1.67
N CYS A 124 11.88 5.89 -0.94
CA CYS A 124 11.85 5.84 0.52
C CYS A 124 10.44 5.76 1.13
N SER A 125 9.36 5.94 0.36
CA SER A 125 7.99 5.73 0.83
C SER A 125 7.69 4.27 1.15
N ILE A 126 8.48 3.32 0.60
CA ILE A 126 8.33 1.89 0.90
C ILE A 126 8.53 1.59 2.38
N ASN A 127 9.38 2.36 3.07
CA ASN A 127 9.64 2.17 4.50
C ASN A 127 8.37 2.44 5.33
N LEU A 128 7.53 3.38 4.89
CA LEU A 128 6.24 3.64 5.51
C LEU A 128 5.28 2.47 5.30
N GLY A 129 5.28 1.89 4.10
CA GLY A 129 4.53 0.66 3.81
C GLY A 129 4.95 -0.48 4.74
N ILE A 130 6.26 -0.76 4.81
CA ILE A 130 6.85 -1.79 5.70
C ILE A 130 6.46 -1.53 7.15
N GLU A 131 6.55 -0.28 7.62
CA GLU A 131 6.17 0.09 8.98
C GLU A 131 4.69 -0.20 9.26
N LYS A 132 3.79 0.17 8.35
CA LYS A 132 2.35 -0.02 8.54
C LYS A 132 1.95 -1.51 8.46
N PHE A 133 2.59 -2.29 7.59
CA PHE A 133 2.43 -3.75 7.60
C PHE A 133 2.94 -4.39 8.91
N ARG A 134 4.08 -3.93 9.42
CA ARG A 134 4.61 -4.39 10.71
C ARG A 134 3.67 -4.06 11.87
N GLN A 135 3.07 -2.87 11.88
CA GLN A 135 2.04 -2.50 12.86
C GLN A 135 0.79 -3.41 12.76
N ALA A 136 0.52 -3.95 11.57
CA ALA A 136 -0.51 -4.96 11.34
C ALA A 136 -0.07 -6.41 11.62
N GLY A 137 1.16 -6.62 12.14
CA GLY A 137 1.69 -7.94 12.48
C GLY A 137 2.34 -8.69 11.31
N ILE A 138 2.68 -8.00 10.21
CA ILE A 138 3.31 -8.57 9.02
C ILE A 138 4.70 -7.98 8.86
N ASP A 139 5.73 -8.80 9.06
CA ASP A 139 7.11 -8.39 8.84
C ASP A 139 7.59 -8.76 7.43
N PHE A 140 8.36 -7.83 6.83
CA PHE A 140 9.09 -8.02 5.58
C PHE A 140 10.58 -8.05 5.86
N SER A 141 11.28 -9.09 5.40
CA SER A 141 12.73 -9.17 5.52
C SER A 141 13.42 -8.24 4.49
N PRO A 142 14.66 -7.78 4.72
CA PRO A 142 15.35 -6.91 3.76
C PRO A 142 15.45 -7.49 2.34
N GLY A 143 15.52 -8.81 2.20
CA GLY A 143 15.57 -9.50 0.91
C GLY A 143 14.22 -9.59 0.18
N SER A 144 13.13 -9.21 0.82
CA SER A 144 11.77 -9.19 0.24
C SER A 144 11.38 -7.85 -0.38
N VAL A 145 12.25 -6.84 -0.32
CA VAL A 145 11.96 -5.49 -0.77
C VAL A 145 12.38 -5.31 -2.24
N GLU A 146 11.41 -4.98 -3.09
CA GLU A 146 11.61 -4.73 -4.51
C GLU A 146 11.32 -3.26 -4.85
N LEU A 147 12.32 -2.53 -5.33
CA LEU A 147 12.14 -1.13 -5.70
C LEU A 147 11.96 -1.01 -7.20
N VAL A 148 10.85 -0.41 -7.62
CA VAL A 148 10.50 -0.13 -9.01
C VAL A 148 10.59 1.38 -9.26
N GLY A 149 11.36 1.77 -10.27
CA GLY A 149 11.46 3.17 -10.70
C GLY A 149 12.11 4.14 -9.69
N PRO A 150 12.33 5.41 -10.09
CA PRO A 150 13.04 6.41 -9.29
C PRO A 150 12.33 6.85 -8.01
#